data_AF-A0A378XZP1-F1
#
_entry.id   AF-A0A378XZP1-F1
#
_cell.length_a   1.000
_cell.length_b   1.000
_cell.length_c   1.000
_cell.angle_alpha   90.00
_cell.angle_beta   90.00
_cell.angle_gamma   90.00
#
_symmetry.space_group_name_H-M   'P 1'
#
loop_
_entity.id
_entity.type
_entity.pdbx_description
1 polymer ?
#
loop_
_entity_poly.entity_id
_entity_poly.type
_entity_poly.pdbx_seq_one_letter_code
_entity_poly.pdbx_strand_id
1 'polypeptide(L)'
;MKRRYIYILISLLVITTTIIFLENSGDDTIKKYPYGKDTLEFFGDGTFQIYRGGGAGDPPILYTHQIEAPNSVIDNVLSYKIEENIVYVVGENSFIKLDSSTNTYVKKKRISDFTPNDREIFNKLMEK
;
A
#
# COMPACT_ATOMS: atom_id res chain seq x y z
N MET A 1 42.19 -0.97 -28.10
CA MET A 1 40.96 -0.18 -27.87
C MET A 1 39.82 -0.97 -27.24
N LYS A 2 39.48 -2.19 -27.71
CA LYS A 2 38.36 -3.01 -27.19
C LYS A 2 38.35 -3.28 -25.67
N ARG A 3 39.51 -3.53 -25.05
CA ARG A 3 39.62 -3.78 -23.60
C ARG A 3 39.23 -2.56 -22.74
N ARG A 4 39.53 -1.33 -23.20
CA ARG A 4 39.16 -0.10 -22.49
C ARG A 4 37.65 0.11 -22.45
N TYR A 5 36.93 -0.23 -23.53
CA TYR A 5 35.47 -0.19 -23.58
C TYR A 5 34.82 -1.21 -22.64
N ILE A 6 35.44 -2.40 -22.47
CA ILE A 6 34.96 -3.42 -21.53
C ILE A 6 35.07 -2.90 -20.09
N TYR A 7 36.18 -2.26 -19.71
CA TYR A 7 36.30 -1.66 -18.36
C TYR A 7 35.31 -0.53 -18.13
N ILE A 8 35.05 0.30 -19.14
CA ILE A 8 34.04 1.38 -19.05
C ILE A 8 32.64 0.79 -18.87
N LEU A 9 32.27 -0.25 -19.62
CA LEU A 9 30.98 -0.92 -19.50
C LEU A 9 30.79 -1.58 -18.13
N ILE A 10 31.82 -2.25 -17.61
CA ILE A 10 31.78 -2.85 -16.27
C ILE A 10 31.64 -1.76 -15.20
N SER A 11 32.40 -0.67 -15.33
CA SER A 11 32.28 0.47 -14.41
C SER A 11 30.89 1.08 -14.45
N LEU A 12 30.29 1.24 -15.63
CA LEU A 12 28.94 1.79 -15.78
C LEU A 12 27.89 0.87 -15.14
N LEU A 13 28.00 -0.44 -15.37
CA LEU A 13 27.12 -1.44 -14.76
C LEU A 13 27.18 -1.37 -13.23
N VAL A 14 28.38 -1.37 -12.65
CA VAL A 14 28.58 -1.28 -11.20
C VAL A 14 27.95 -0.01 -10.64
N ILE A 15 28.19 1.14 -11.28
CA ILE A 15 27.61 2.43 -10.87
C ILE A 15 26.07 2.38 -10.90
N THR A 16 25.49 1.87 -11.99
CA THR A 16 24.01 1.76 -12.09
C THR A 16 23.44 0.84 -11.02
N THR A 17 24.08 -0.30 -10.74
CA THR A 17 23.62 -1.21 -9.69
C THR A 17 23.74 -0.63 -8.29
N THR A 18 24.78 0.18 -8.02
CA THR A 18 24.94 0.85 -6.71
C THR A 18 23.91 1.96 -6.48
N ILE A 19 23.52 2.69 -7.53
CA ILE A 19 22.49 3.73 -7.43
C ILE A 19 21.13 3.09 -7.13
N ILE A 20 20.77 2.00 -7.83
CA ILE A 20 19.53 1.25 -7.58
C ILE A 20 19.49 0.71 -6.15
N PHE A 21 20.62 0.23 -5.61
CA PHE A 21 20.68 -0.26 -4.23
C PHE A 21 20.54 0.86 -3.18
N LEU A 22 21.05 2.06 -3.47
CA LEU A 22 21.00 3.20 -2.58
C LEU A 22 19.59 3.84 -2.51
N GLU A 23 18.83 3.82 -3.60
CA GLU A 23 17.42 4.24 -3.59
C GLU A 23 16.53 3.28 -2.77
N ASN A 24 16.93 2.01 -2.64
CA ASN A 24 16.22 1.01 -1.84
C ASN A 24 16.65 0.95 -0.37
N SER A 25 17.62 1.77 0.07
CA SER A 25 18.08 1.81 1.47
C SER A 25 17.42 2.94 2.27
N GLY A 26 16.15 3.25 1.97
CA GLY A 26 15.32 4.07 2.85
C GLY A 26 15.10 3.33 4.17
N ASP A 27 15.30 4.02 5.29
CA ASP A 27 14.95 3.50 6.60
C ASP A 27 13.42 3.38 6.70
N ASP A 28 12.89 2.21 6.35
CA ASP A 28 11.45 1.85 6.37
C ASP A 28 10.82 1.95 7.78
N THR A 29 11.58 2.36 8.80
CA THR A 29 11.07 2.48 10.16
C THR A 29 10.62 3.89 10.53
N ILE A 30 10.95 4.91 9.72
CA ILE A 30 10.50 6.29 9.96
C ILE A 30 9.08 6.46 9.43
N LYS A 31 8.11 6.32 10.34
CA LYS A 31 6.71 6.64 10.06
C LYS A 31 6.58 8.12 9.71
N LYS A 32 6.07 8.40 8.51
CA LYS A 32 5.86 9.75 7.99
C LYS A 32 4.64 10.42 8.62
N TYR A 33 3.60 9.64 8.93
CA TYR A 33 2.35 10.15 9.48
C TYR A 33 2.10 9.62 10.91
N PRO A 34 1.74 10.50 11.86
CA PRO A 34 1.47 10.08 13.24
C PRO A 34 0.17 9.27 13.33
N TYR A 35 0.10 8.36 14.29
CA TYR A 35 -1.11 7.62 14.63
C TYR A 35 -1.72 8.17 15.91
N GLY A 36 -3.04 8.42 15.90
CA GLY A 36 -3.81 8.83 17.06
C GLY A 36 -4.34 7.65 17.86
N LYS A 37 -4.95 7.92 19.02
CA LYS A 37 -5.63 6.93 19.88
C LYS A 37 -6.68 6.11 19.13
N ASP A 38 -7.31 6.71 18.12
CA ASP A 38 -8.39 6.10 17.35
C ASP A 38 -7.88 5.23 16.19
N THR A 39 -6.57 5.13 15.98
CA THR A 39 -5.95 4.27 14.96
C THR A 39 -6.02 2.82 15.39
N LEU A 40 -6.74 2.01 14.63
CA LEU A 40 -6.80 0.55 14.83
C LEU A 40 -5.61 -0.13 14.15
N GLU A 41 -5.29 0.31 12.92
CA GLU A 41 -4.17 -0.22 12.14
C GLU A 41 -3.61 0.82 11.18
N PHE A 42 -2.36 0.63 10.75
CA PHE A 42 -1.70 1.50 9.78
C PHE A 42 -0.89 0.65 8.79
N PHE A 43 -0.72 1.17 7.57
CA PHE A 43 0.01 0.49 6.50
C PHE A 43 1.00 1.44 5.82
N GLY A 44 2.05 0.86 5.23
CA GLY A 44 3.17 1.59 4.64
C GLY A 44 3.90 2.45 5.66
N ASP A 45 4.24 3.68 5.28
CA ASP A 45 4.87 4.67 6.18
C ASP A 45 3.85 5.40 7.09
N GLY A 46 2.65 4.84 7.23
CA GLY A 46 1.50 5.49 7.86
C GLY A 46 0.62 6.27 6.87
N THR A 47 0.91 6.21 5.56
CA THR A 47 0.07 6.81 4.50
C THR A 47 -1.36 6.32 4.56
N PHE A 48 -1.59 5.04 4.89
CA PHE A 48 -2.93 4.48 5.06
C PHE A 48 -3.17 4.09 6.51
N GLN A 49 -4.34 4.44 7.03
CA GLN A 49 -4.71 4.16 8.41
C GLN A 49 -6.17 3.69 8.47
N ILE A 50 -6.45 2.72 9.32
CA ILE A 50 -7.81 2.34 9.69
C ILE A 50 -8.11 2.98 11.03
N TYR A 51 -9.05 3.91 11.06
CA TYR A 51 -9.54 4.52 12.29
C TYR A 51 -10.78 3.80 12.81
N ARG A 52 -11.00 3.87 14.12
CA ARG A 52 -12.29 3.55 14.73
C ARG A 52 -13.35 4.48 14.16
N GLY A 53 -14.54 3.95 13.88
CA GLY A 53 -15.70 4.75 13.48
C GLY A 53 -16.06 5.83 14.52
N GLY A 54 -16.85 6.83 14.10
CA GLY A 54 -17.17 8.01 14.90
C GLY A 54 -17.96 7.74 16.19
N GLY A 55 -18.70 6.63 16.24
CA GLY A 55 -19.55 6.23 17.35
C GLY A 55 -19.58 4.72 17.62
N ALA A 56 -20.29 4.34 18.69
CA ALA A 56 -20.47 2.94 19.04
C ALA A 56 -21.31 2.22 17.98
N GLY A 57 -20.70 1.25 17.28
CA GLY A 57 -21.33 0.49 16.21
C GLY A 57 -21.04 1.01 14.80
N ASP A 58 -20.35 2.15 14.67
CA ASP A 58 -19.92 2.64 13.35
C ASP A 58 -18.78 1.76 12.82
N PRO A 59 -18.77 1.45 11.50
CA PRO A 59 -17.70 0.68 10.90
C PRO A 59 -16.37 1.43 11.00
N PRO A 60 -15.24 0.71 11.09
CA PRO A 60 -13.92 1.33 10.94
C PRO A 60 -13.79 2.05 9.60
N ILE A 61 -12.93 3.07 9.53
CA ILE A 61 -12.79 3.93 8.36
C ILE A 61 -11.38 3.80 7.81
N LEU A 62 -11.25 3.46 6.52
CA LEU A 62 -9.95 3.50 5.83
C LEU A 62 -9.69 4.93 5.36
N TYR A 63 -8.53 5.45 5.75
CA TYR A 63 -8.11 6.81 5.54
C TYR A 63 -6.77 6.87 4.80
N THR A 64 -6.54 7.94 4.05
CA THR A 64 -5.26 8.18 3.39
C THR A 64 -4.72 9.59 3.59
N HIS A 65 -3.40 9.66 3.73
CA HIS A 65 -2.60 10.88 3.73
C HIS A 65 -1.84 11.09 2.41
N GLN A 66 -2.23 10.40 1.33
CA GLN A 66 -1.65 10.62 0.01
C GLN A 66 -1.72 12.10 -0.40
N ILE A 67 -0.70 12.57 -1.10
CA ILE A 67 -0.56 13.99 -1.49
C ILE A 67 -1.73 14.44 -2.38
N GLU A 68 -2.20 13.57 -3.27
CA GLU A 68 -3.29 13.85 -4.21
C GLU A 68 -4.67 13.89 -3.52
N ALA A 69 -4.80 13.23 -2.37
CA ALA A 69 -6.04 13.13 -1.63
C ALA A 69 -5.74 13.28 -0.13
N PRO A 70 -5.21 14.45 0.30
CA PRO A 70 -4.68 14.59 1.64
C PRO A 70 -5.82 14.50 2.63
N ASN A 71 -5.62 13.70 3.66
CA ASN A 71 -6.54 13.63 4.78
C ASN A 71 -7.96 13.20 4.35
N SER A 72 -8.05 12.20 3.47
CA SER A 72 -9.30 11.77 2.86
C SER A 72 -9.73 10.36 3.28
N VAL A 73 -11.04 10.19 3.41
CA VAL A 73 -11.65 8.88 3.64
C VAL A 73 -11.72 8.13 2.32
N ILE A 74 -11.18 6.92 2.29
CA ILE A 74 -11.28 6.02 1.13
C ILE A 74 -12.62 5.31 1.15
N ASP A 75 -12.96 4.61 2.24
CA ASP A 75 -14.22 3.88 2.43
C ASP A 75 -14.40 3.44 3.90
N ASN A 76 -15.61 3.02 4.26
CA ASN A 76 -15.86 2.28 5.48
C ASN A 76 -15.39 0.83 5.30
N VAL A 77 -14.68 0.27 6.28
CA VAL A 77 -14.08 -1.06 6.23
C VAL A 77 -15.05 -2.09 6.81
N LEU A 78 -15.49 -3.02 5.97
CA LEU A 78 -16.25 -4.19 6.41
C LEU A 78 -15.32 -5.32 6.83
N SER A 79 -14.33 -5.61 6.00
CA SER A 79 -13.28 -6.59 6.29
C SER A 79 -11.99 -6.26 5.55
N TYR A 80 -10.86 -6.77 6.04
CA TYR A 80 -9.58 -6.64 5.36
C TYR A 80 -8.66 -7.81 5.67
N LYS A 81 -7.67 -8.02 4.80
CA LYS A 81 -6.61 -9.02 4.95
C LYS A 81 -5.30 -8.47 4.41
N ILE A 82 -4.22 -8.82 5.10
CA ILE A 82 -2.85 -8.51 4.70
C ILE A 82 -2.23 -9.77 4.09
N GLU A 83 -1.65 -9.65 2.90
CA GLU A 83 -0.81 -10.66 2.27
C GLU A 83 0.50 -9.99 1.84
N GLU A 84 1.59 -10.34 2.54
CA GLU A 84 2.90 -9.68 2.38
C GLU A 84 2.80 -8.16 2.57
N ASN A 85 3.07 -7.39 1.52
CA ASN A 85 2.98 -5.93 1.49
C ASN A 85 1.63 -5.42 0.96
N ILE A 86 0.74 -6.31 0.53
CA ILE A 86 -0.56 -5.95 -0.05
C ILE A 86 -1.64 -6.07 1.01
N VAL A 87 -2.50 -5.06 1.11
CA VAL A 87 -3.71 -5.14 1.93
C VAL A 87 -4.94 -5.08 1.03
N TYR A 88 -5.79 -6.08 1.20
CA TYR A 88 -7.08 -6.20 0.54
C TYR A 88 -8.15 -5.75 1.50
N VAL A 89 -8.94 -4.75 1.11
CA VAL A 89 -10.01 -4.18 1.92
C VAL A 89 -11.33 -4.30 1.17
N VAL A 90 -12.30 -4.96 1.79
CA VAL A 90 -13.70 -4.92 1.38
C VAL A 90 -14.32 -3.73 2.09
N GLY A 91 -14.56 -2.68 1.30
CA GLY A 91 -15.26 -1.48 1.76
C GLY A 91 -16.77 -1.63 1.61
N GLU A 92 -17.51 -0.73 2.25
CA GLU A 92 -18.98 -0.68 2.14
C GLU A 92 -19.43 -0.47 0.68
N ASN A 93 -18.68 0.32 -0.08
CA ASN A 93 -19.06 0.72 -1.44
C ASN A 93 -18.07 0.24 -2.52
N SER A 94 -16.96 -0.37 -2.12
CA SER A 94 -15.86 -0.67 -3.04
C SER A 94 -14.94 -1.78 -2.55
N PHE A 95 -14.07 -2.23 -3.46
CA PHE A 95 -12.96 -3.14 -3.18
C PHE A 95 -11.67 -2.38 -3.40
N ILE A 96 -10.77 -2.45 -2.42
CA ILE A 96 -9.53 -1.69 -2.40
C ILE A 96 -8.37 -2.66 -2.26
N LYS A 97 -7.40 -2.55 -3.17
CA LYS A 97 -6.10 -3.23 -3.07
C LYS A 97 -5.05 -2.15 -2.86
N LEU A 98 -4.39 -2.16 -1.72
CA LEU A 98 -3.32 -1.22 -1.40
C LEU A 98 -1.98 -1.94 -1.31
N ASP A 99 -0.94 -1.27 -1.79
CA ASP A 99 0.44 -1.72 -1.74
C ASP A 99 1.19 -0.83 -0.75
N SER A 100 1.57 -1.44 0.37
CA SER A 100 2.21 -0.77 1.50
C SER A 100 3.66 -0.41 1.21
N SER A 101 4.31 -1.08 0.25
CA SER A 101 5.70 -0.77 -0.14
C SER A 101 5.77 0.48 -1.00
N THR A 102 4.77 0.67 -1.86
CA THR A 102 4.72 1.81 -2.80
C THR A 102 3.83 2.95 -2.32
N ASN A 103 3.09 2.77 -1.22
CA ASN A 103 2.07 3.70 -0.73
C ASN A 103 1.00 4.05 -1.79
N THR A 104 0.64 3.08 -2.62
CA THR A 104 -0.38 3.22 -3.66
C THR A 104 -1.59 2.35 -3.38
N TYR A 105 -2.74 2.68 -3.96
CA TYR A 105 -3.91 1.82 -3.92
C TYR A 105 -4.74 1.93 -5.19
N VAL A 106 -5.52 0.87 -5.45
CA VAL A 106 -6.53 0.84 -6.49
C VAL A 106 -7.87 0.55 -5.86
N LYS A 107 -8.84 1.43 -6.09
CA LYS A 107 -10.23 1.29 -5.66
C LYS A 107 -11.10 0.99 -6.87
N LYS A 108 -11.90 -0.08 -6.79
CA LYS A 108 -12.88 -0.40 -7.84
C LYS A 108 -14.23 -0.75 -7.23
N LYS A 109 -15.30 -0.44 -7.96
CA LYS A 109 -16.67 -0.72 -7.51
C LYS A 109 -17.03 -2.20 -7.63
N ARG A 110 -16.46 -2.91 -8.61
CA ARG A 110 -16.77 -4.32 -8.85
C ARG A 110 -15.53 -5.17 -8.66
N ILE A 111 -15.69 -6.27 -7.94
CA ILE A 111 -14.65 -7.29 -7.79
C ILE A 111 -14.20 -7.85 -9.15
N SER A 112 -15.10 -7.92 -10.15
CA SER A 112 -14.81 -8.38 -11.52
C SER A 112 -13.70 -7.58 -12.22
N ASP A 113 -13.46 -6.35 -11.78
CA ASP A 113 -12.49 -5.46 -12.41
C ASP A 113 -11.06 -5.74 -11.93
N PHE A 114 -10.89 -6.60 -10.92
CA PHE A 114 -9.60 -7.06 -10.43
C PHE A 114 -9.12 -8.35 -11.11
N THR A 115 -7.83 -8.68 -10.94
CA THR A 115 -7.25 -9.90 -11.50
C THR A 115 -7.90 -11.15 -10.88
N PRO A 116 -7.92 -12.31 -11.56
CA PRO A 116 -8.47 -13.54 -10.99
C PRO A 116 -7.95 -13.89 -9.60
N ASN A 117 -6.66 -13.68 -9.34
CA ASN A 117 -6.04 -13.94 -8.04
C ASN A 117 -6.58 -13.00 -6.94
N ASP A 118 -6.62 -11.70 -7.21
CA ASP A 118 -7.17 -10.71 -6.28
C ASP A 118 -8.64 -11.00 -5.95
N ARG A 119 -9.42 -11.42 -6.96
CA ARG A 119 -10.84 -11.78 -6.79
C ARG A 119 -11.02 -12.94 -5.83
N GLU A 120 -10.14 -13.95 -5.89
CA GLU A 120 -10.21 -15.08 -4.96
C GLU A 120 -10.02 -14.63 -3.51
N ILE A 121 -9.08 -13.71 -3.27
CA ILE A 121 -8.82 -13.15 -1.94
C ILE A 121 -10.03 -12.34 -1.44
N PHE A 122 -10.60 -11.47 -2.29
CA PHE A 122 -11.79 -10.70 -1.94
C PHE A 122 -13.01 -11.59 -1.68
N ASN A 123 -13.21 -12.67 -2.44
CA ASN A 123 -14.30 -13.62 -2.19
C ASN A 123 -14.16 -14.27 -0.80
N LYS A 124 -12.96 -14.73 -0.45
CA LYS A 124 -12.68 -15.28 0.89
C LYS A 124 -12.92 -14.28 2.01
N LEU A 125 -12.72 -12.98 1.75
CA LEU A 125 -12.99 -11.89 2.70
C LEU A 125 -14.48 -11.60 2.89
N MET A 126 -15.32 -11.89 1.90
CA MET A 126 -16.77 -11.68 1.94
C MET A 126 -17.54 -12.87 2.51
N GLU A 127 -16.95 -14.07 2.51
CA GLU A 127 -17.56 -15.31 3.05
C GLU A 127 -17.50 -15.40 4.59
N LYS A 128 -16.89 -14.41 5.25
CA LYS A 128 -16.67 -14.33 6.70
C LYS A 128 -17.81 -13.66 7.43
#